data_AF-A0A9E6V148-F1
#
_entry.id   AF-A0A9E6V148-F1
#
_cell.length_a   1.000
_cell.length_b   1.000
_cell.length_c   1.000
_cell.angle_alpha   90.00
_cell.angle_beta   90.00
_cell.angle_gamma   90.00
#
_symmetry.space_group_name_H-M   'P 1'
#
loop_
_entity.id
_entity.type
_entity.pdbx_description
1 polymer ?
#
loop_
_entity_poly.entity_id
_entity_poly.type
_entity_poly.pdbx_seq_one_letter_code
_entity_poly.pdbx_strand_id
1 'polypeptide(L)'
;MKLVIEVDDELIQKGIEPFQRPQATYLIIAQRLNPGSSVILEHDPLFNAVNQIYKELYRLTDLVMPPIHIGAFIFRDVFFPLRIPLIYGSPAINPVDFLIDVPDIQKQWLFNDQQTGLKFFDQVIDLMDFAYGLDDVEKMGNLPNKTVEWWYLAKQHLEAAAAILLGSFNKYAVIQNCCLSTELLLKGSLMAKGVDEETLANKKPKNEKDKNKKEDYGHNLKNLVNKTADYLPNLNRETLLFVVQQLPDYVKSRYEAQKFSRLDLGKFLMNTQYISGEILRQFSNRNCREDFITMSNGNWDLTYRTFPKK
;
A
#
# COMPACT_ATOMS: atom_id res chain seq x y z
N MET A 1 -8.30 34.79 -12.74
CA MET A 1 -7.32 33.90 -13.40
C MET A 1 -5.87 34.36 -13.16
N LYS A 2 -5.42 35.53 -13.65
CA LYS A 2 -4.01 35.98 -13.49
C LYS A 2 -3.48 35.88 -12.05
N LEU A 3 -4.21 36.44 -11.08
CA LEU A 3 -3.85 36.37 -9.66
C LEU A 3 -3.78 34.94 -9.10
N VAL A 4 -4.59 34.02 -9.62
CA VAL A 4 -4.58 32.60 -9.21
C VAL A 4 -3.31 31.93 -9.69
N ILE A 5 -2.90 32.18 -10.95
CA ILE A 5 -1.66 31.64 -11.52
C ILE A 5 -0.44 32.19 -10.78
N GLU A 6 -0.41 33.50 -10.49
CA GLU A 6 0.70 34.11 -9.73
C GLU A 6 0.89 33.47 -8.34
N VAL A 7 -0.21 33.20 -7.63
CA VAL A 7 -0.15 32.54 -6.31
C VAL A 7 0.20 31.05 -6.45
N ASP A 8 -0.30 30.36 -7.49
CA ASP A 8 0.06 28.97 -7.77
C ASP A 8 1.57 28.82 -8.05
N ASP A 9 2.17 29.74 -8.81
CA ASP A 9 3.63 29.78 -9.04
C ASP A 9 4.41 29.94 -7.72
N GLU A 10 3.95 30.81 -6.80
CA GLU A 10 4.54 30.95 -5.46
C GLU A 10 4.44 29.65 -4.64
N LEU A 11 3.31 28.93 -4.75
CA LEU A 11 3.08 27.66 -4.06
C LEU A 11 3.93 26.52 -4.65
N ILE A 12 4.10 26.49 -5.97
CA ILE A 12 4.99 25.56 -6.68
C ILE A 12 6.43 25.75 -6.19
N GLN A 13 6.92 26.99 -6.11
CA GLN A 13 8.27 27.28 -5.63
C GLN A 13 8.48 26.86 -4.16
N LYS A 14 7.42 26.84 -3.36
CA LYS A 14 7.42 26.36 -1.97
C LYS A 14 7.28 24.84 -1.85
N GLY A 15 7.15 24.11 -2.97
CA GLY A 15 6.97 22.66 -2.98
C GLY A 15 5.61 22.20 -2.45
N ILE A 16 4.58 23.06 -2.50
CA ILE A 16 3.23 22.68 -2.07
C ILE A 16 2.62 21.72 -3.09
N GLU A 17 2.04 20.62 -2.59
CA GLU A 17 1.48 19.58 -3.43
C GLU A 17 0.21 20.03 -4.15
N PRO A 18 -0.03 19.63 -5.42
CA PRO A 18 -1.15 20.11 -6.23
C PRO A 18 -2.52 20.04 -5.53
N PHE A 19 -2.83 18.98 -4.78
CA PHE A 19 -4.09 18.84 -4.05
C PHE A 19 -4.32 19.87 -2.94
N GLN A 20 -3.24 20.47 -2.41
CA GLN A 20 -3.31 21.48 -1.35
C GLN A 20 -3.44 22.90 -1.91
N ARG A 21 -3.01 23.11 -3.15
CA ARG A 21 -2.88 24.45 -3.75
C ARG A 21 -4.20 25.19 -3.94
N PRO A 22 -5.35 24.56 -4.28
CA PRO A 22 -6.62 25.28 -4.37
C PRO A 22 -6.99 25.99 -3.05
N GLN A 23 -6.90 25.27 -1.93
CA GLN A 23 -7.17 25.82 -0.61
C GLN A 23 -6.13 26.87 -0.20
N ALA A 24 -4.83 26.59 -0.41
CA ALA A 24 -3.77 27.52 -0.08
C ALA A 24 -3.86 28.83 -0.89
N THR A 25 -4.17 28.73 -2.18
CA THR A 25 -4.36 29.88 -3.07
C THR A 25 -5.51 30.74 -2.62
N TYR A 26 -6.64 30.11 -2.29
CA TYR A 26 -7.78 30.79 -1.73
C TYR A 26 -7.42 31.58 -0.46
N LEU A 27 -6.75 30.94 0.51
CA LEU A 27 -6.37 31.60 1.77
C LEU A 27 -5.46 32.81 1.52
N ILE A 28 -4.47 32.68 0.62
CA ILE A 28 -3.56 33.79 0.27
C ILE A 28 -4.32 34.93 -0.41
N ILE A 29 -5.18 34.64 -1.39
CA ILE A 29 -5.96 35.67 -2.08
C ILE A 29 -6.95 36.34 -1.13
N ALA A 30 -7.64 35.57 -0.28
CA ALA A 30 -8.55 36.10 0.72
C ALA A 30 -7.84 37.06 1.68
N GLN A 31 -6.64 36.69 2.16
CA GLN A 31 -5.81 37.56 3.00
C GLN A 31 -5.32 38.82 2.28
N ARG A 32 -4.96 38.72 0.99
CA ARG A 32 -4.57 39.88 0.16
C ARG A 32 -5.73 40.86 -0.04
N LEU A 33 -6.95 40.36 -0.20
CA LEU A 33 -8.13 41.18 -0.43
C LEU A 33 -8.72 41.74 0.87
N ASN A 34 -8.76 40.96 1.94
CA ASN A 34 -9.35 41.33 3.23
C ASN A 34 -8.48 40.87 4.42
N PRO A 35 -7.39 41.59 4.73
CA PRO A 35 -6.52 41.29 5.86
C PRO A 35 -7.28 41.22 7.19
N GLY A 36 -7.08 40.15 7.98
CA GLY A 36 -7.67 39.99 9.31
C GLY A 36 -9.10 39.41 9.36
N SER A 37 -9.69 39.07 8.21
CA SER A 37 -10.99 38.39 8.18
C SER A 37 -10.89 36.90 8.54
N SER A 38 -11.90 36.38 9.23
CA SER A 38 -12.07 34.93 9.39
C SER A 38 -12.77 34.37 8.16
N VAL A 39 -12.24 33.26 7.65
CA VAL A 39 -12.57 32.75 6.31
C VAL A 39 -13.30 31.41 6.47
N ILE A 40 -14.55 31.31 5.96
CA ILE A 40 -15.36 30.09 6.00
C ILE A 40 -15.34 29.44 4.60
N LEU A 41 -14.60 28.33 4.49
CA LEU A 41 -14.26 27.67 3.21
C LEU A 41 -15.45 27.22 2.36
N GLU A 42 -16.43 26.53 2.95
CA GLU A 42 -17.41 25.74 2.15
C GLU A 42 -18.48 26.56 1.43
N HIS A 43 -18.59 27.87 1.71
CA HIS A 43 -19.64 28.72 1.12
C HIS A 43 -19.10 30.03 0.55
N ASP A 44 -17.78 30.18 0.41
CA ASP A 44 -17.19 31.41 -0.11
C ASP A 44 -17.16 31.39 -1.66
N PRO A 45 -17.81 32.36 -2.34
CA PRO A 45 -17.73 32.50 -3.80
C PRO A 45 -16.29 32.57 -4.33
N LEU A 46 -15.37 33.14 -3.56
CA LEU A 46 -13.96 33.21 -3.93
C LEU A 46 -13.33 31.82 -3.97
N PHE A 47 -13.60 30.97 -2.97
CA PHE A 47 -13.09 29.60 -2.95
C PHE A 47 -13.60 28.82 -4.16
N ASN A 48 -14.90 28.93 -4.46
CA ASN A 48 -15.50 28.28 -5.64
C ASN A 48 -14.87 28.75 -6.96
N ALA A 49 -14.61 30.06 -7.10
CA ALA A 49 -13.95 30.61 -8.28
C ALA A 49 -12.51 30.12 -8.43
N VAL A 50 -11.73 30.09 -7.33
CA VAL A 50 -10.37 29.53 -7.32
C VAL A 50 -10.40 28.05 -7.68
N ASN A 51 -11.27 27.26 -7.04
CA ASN A 51 -11.38 25.82 -7.27
C ASN A 51 -11.76 25.50 -8.72
N GLN A 52 -12.66 26.27 -9.33
CA GLN A 52 -13.03 26.11 -10.73
C GLN A 52 -11.84 26.36 -11.67
N ILE A 53 -11.04 27.39 -11.42
CA ILE A 53 -9.82 27.65 -12.20
C ILE A 53 -8.84 26.48 -12.07
N TYR A 54 -8.63 25.93 -10.87
CA TYR A 54 -7.76 24.76 -10.70
C TYR A 54 -8.25 23.54 -11.48
N LYS A 55 -9.56 23.27 -11.50
CA LYS A 55 -10.15 22.16 -12.27
C LYS A 55 -10.00 22.34 -13.79
N GLU A 56 -9.83 23.57 -14.26
CA GLU A 56 -9.53 23.87 -15.67
C GLU A 56 -8.03 23.76 -15.99
N LEU A 57 -7.15 24.06 -15.01
CA LEU A 57 -5.70 24.03 -15.17
C LEU A 57 -5.09 22.62 -15.00
N TYR A 58 -5.66 21.79 -14.14
CA TYR A 58 -5.09 20.51 -13.72
C TYR A 58 -6.05 19.35 -13.92
N ARG A 59 -5.51 18.12 -13.99
CA ARG A 59 -6.35 16.92 -13.98
C ARG A 59 -6.97 16.78 -12.60
N LEU A 60 -8.23 16.36 -12.54
CA LEU A 60 -8.93 16.16 -11.26
C LEU A 60 -8.16 15.22 -10.31
N THR A 61 -7.50 14.20 -10.84
CA THR A 61 -6.69 13.25 -10.06
C THR A 61 -5.47 13.89 -9.38
N ASP A 62 -4.94 14.99 -9.94
CA ASP A 62 -3.82 15.71 -9.33
C ASP A 62 -4.30 16.60 -8.17
N LEU A 63 -5.57 17.01 -8.19
CA LEU A 63 -6.17 17.91 -7.20
C LEU A 63 -6.78 17.19 -5.99
N VAL A 64 -6.76 15.86 -5.99
CA VAL A 64 -7.29 15.04 -4.90
C VAL A 64 -6.14 14.59 -4.01
N MET A 65 -6.40 14.55 -2.70
CA MET A 65 -5.43 14.06 -1.73
C MET A 65 -4.94 12.66 -2.12
N PRO A 66 -3.62 12.43 -2.21
CA PRO A 66 -3.10 11.13 -2.59
C PRO A 66 -3.49 10.07 -1.56
N PRO A 67 -3.76 8.83 -1.99
CA PRO A 67 -3.99 7.72 -1.08
C PRO A 67 -2.74 7.44 -0.23
N ILE A 68 -2.93 6.89 0.98
CA ILE A 68 -1.80 6.48 1.84
C ILE A 68 -0.99 5.35 1.20
N HIS A 69 -1.64 4.51 0.39
CA HIS A 69 -1.01 3.42 -0.34
C HIS A 69 -1.81 3.05 -1.61
N ILE A 70 -1.09 2.59 -2.64
CA ILE A 70 -1.69 2.07 -3.87
C ILE A 70 -1.21 0.64 -4.10
N GLY A 71 -2.16 -0.28 -4.08
CA GLY A 71 -1.97 -1.65 -4.55
C GLY A 71 -2.74 -1.91 -5.85
N ALA A 72 -2.87 -3.19 -6.20
CA ALA A 72 -3.77 -3.60 -7.28
C ALA A 72 -4.44 -4.95 -7.00
N PHE A 73 -5.57 -5.14 -7.66
CA PHE A 73 -6.31 -6.40 -7.70
C PHE A 73 -6.41 -6.89 -9.14
N ILE A 74 -6.08 -8.15 -9.40
CA ILE A 74 -6.29 -8.72 -10.73
C ILE A 74 -7.67 -9.38 -10.84
N PHE A 75 -8.47 -8.90 -11.79
CA PHE A 75 -9.72 -9.54 -12.17
C PHE A 75 -9.65 -9.96 -13.63
N ARG A 76 -9.80 -11.27 -13.90
CA ARG A 76 -9.70 -11.90 -15.22
C ARG A 76 -8.29 -11.74 -15.81
N ASP A 77 -7.99 -10.58 -16.38
CA ASP A 77 -6.67 -10.21 -16.90
C ASP A 77 -6.42 -8.70 -16.82
N VAL A 78 -7.22 -8.01 -16.01
CA VAL A 78 -7.22 -6.56 -15.86
C VAL A 78 -6.83 -6.23 -14.44
N PHE A 79 -5.91 -5.28 -14.30
CA PHE A 79 -5.46 -4.79 -13.00
C PHE A 79 -6.35 -3.61 -12.60
N PHE A 80 -7.04 -3.75 -11.48
CA PHE A 80 -7.78 -2.67 -10.85
C PHE A 80 -6.90 -1.99 -9.81
N PRO A 81 -6.74 -0.66 -9.85
CA PRO A 81 -6.01 0.04 -8.81
C PRO A 81 -6.80 -0.01 -7.50
N LEU A 82 -6.15 -0.43 -6.42
CA LEU A 82 -6.68 -0.36 -5.07
C LEU A 82 -6.04 0.84 -4.38
N ARG A 83 -6.81 1.92 -4.22
CA ARG A 83 -6.34 3.14 -3.56
C ARG A 83 -6.83 3.16 -2.13
N ILE A 84 -5.91 3.01 -1.18
CA ILE A 84 -6.24 3.08 0.23
C ILE A 84 -6.33 4.57 0.60
N PRO A 85 -7.52 5.10 0.91
CA PRO A 85 -7.65 6.52 1.21
C PRO A 85 -7.04 6.83 2.58
N LEU A 86 -6.71 8.10 2.81
CA LEU A 86 -6.46 8.59 4.15
C LEU A 86 -7.79 8.79 4.87
N ILE A 87 -7.95 8.17 6.04
CA ILE A 87 -9.19 8.09 6.80
C ILE A 87 -8.94 8.66 8.19
N TYR A 88 -9.77 9.63 8.57
CA TYR A 88 -9.75 10.22 9.91
C TYR A 88 -10.93 9.69 10.74
N GLY A 89 -10.66 9.32 11.99
CA GLY A 89 -11.67 8.79 12.91
C GLY A 89 -12.09 7.35 12.59
N SER A 90 -13.33 7.00 12.94
CA SER A 90 -13.92 5.66 12.76
C SER A 90 -15.13 5.68 11.82
N PRO A 91 -15.01 6.15 10.56
CA PRO A 91 -16.16 6.13 9.65
C PRO A 91 -16.50 4.69 9.24
N ALA A 92 -17.78 4.47 8.87
CA ALA A 92 -18.14 3.25 8.17
C ALA A 92 -17.54 3.31 6.76
N ILE A 93 -16.72 2.33 6.42
CA ILE A 93 -15.99 2.26 5.16
C ILE A 93 -16.59 1.14 4.31
N ASN A 94 -16.91 1.43 3.06
CA ASN A 94 -17.25 0.42 2.06
C ASN A 94 -16.02 0.16 1.16
N PRO A 95 -15.38 -1.02 1.24
CA PRO A 95 -14.21 -1.36 0.42
C PRO A 95 -14.41 -1.23 -1.08
N VAL A 96 -15.65 -1.38 -1.57
CA VAL A 96 -15.98 -1.25 -3.01
C VAL A 96 -15.68 0.16 -3.52
N ASP A 97 -15.77 1.17 -2.66
CA ASP A 97 -15.51 2.57 -3.01
C ASP A 97 -14.03 2.81 -3.34
N PHE A 98 -13.12 1.89 -3.00
CA PHE A 98 -11.70 2.00 -3.34
C PHE A 98 -11.43 1.72 -4.82
N LEU A 99 -12.40 1.15 -5.54
CA LEU A 99 -12.37 0.92 -6.99
C LEU A 99 -12.88 2.14 -7.78
N ILE A 100 -12.36 3.33 -7.48
CA ILE A 100 -12.87 4.62 -8.00
C ILE A 100 -12.90 4.66 -9.54
N ASP A 101 -11.86 4.16 -10.19
CA ASP A 101 -11.72 4.22 -11.66
C ASP A 101 -12.27 2.97 -12.37
N VAL A 102 -12.88 2.04 -11.64
CA VAL A 102 -13.43 0.82 -12.25
C VAL A 102 -14.89 1.05 -12.65
N PRO A 103 -15.28 0.75 -13.90
CA PRO A 103 -16.67 0.89 -14.33
C PRO A 103 -17.62 0.04 -13.47
N ASP A 104 -18.81 0.56 -13.16
CA ASP A 104 -19.77 -0.13 -12.28
C ASP A 104 -20.20 -1.51 -12.82
N ILE A 105 -20.29 -1.67 -14.14
CA ILE A 105 -20.56 -2.98 -14.76
C ILE A 105 -19.44 -4.00 -14.48
N GLN A 106 -18.18 -3.56 -14.39
CA GLN A 106 -17.08 -4.44 -14.02
C GLN A 106 -17.08 -4.75 -12.54
N LYS A 107 -17.46 -3.80 -11.68
CA LYS A 107 -17.69 -4.06 -10.25
C LYS A 107 -18.79 -5.11 -10.07
N GLN A 108 -19.93 -4.93 -10.73
CA GLN A 108 -21.03 -5.92 -10.71
C GLN A 108 -20.56 -7.31 -11.16
N TRP A 109 -19.73 -7.39 -12.21
CA TRP A 109 -19.20 -8.66 -12.67
C TRP A 109 -18.21 -9.29 -11.68
N LEU A 110 -17.26 -8.49 -11.15
CA LEU A 110 -16.32 -8.91 -10.11
C LEU A 110 -17.05 -9.59 -8.93
N PHE A 111 -18.16 -8.98 -8.56
CA PHE A 111 -18.97 -9.38 -7.42
C PHE A 111 -20.08 -10.37 -7.74
N ASN A 112 -20.25 -10.80 -8.99
CA ASN A 112 -21.18 -11.87 -9.33
C ASN A 112 -20.64 -13.25 -8.90
N ASP A 113 -19.31 -13.39 -8.76
CA ASP A 113 -18.67 -14.57 -8.19
C ASP A 113 -18.25 -14.32 -6.75
N GLN A 114 -18.82 -15.11 -5.83
CA GLN A 114 -18.57 -14.99 -4.40
C GLN A 114 -17.07 -15.14 -4.06
N GLN A 115 -16.37 -16.10 -4.66
CA GLN A 115 -14.97 -16.34 -4.33
C GLN A 115 -14.07 -15.18 -4.77
N THR A 116 -14.32 -14.62 -5.95
CA THR A 116 -13.58 -13.47 -6.45
C THR A 116 -13.85 -12.23 -5.60
N GLY A 117 -15.10 -11.98 -5.21
CA GLY A 117 -15.41 -10.89 -4.30
C GLY A 117 -14.77 -11.04 -2.91
N LEU A 118 -14.73 -12.26 -2.35
CA LEU A 118 -14.00 -12.52 -1.09
C LEU A 118 -12.51 -12.21 -1.23
N LYS A 119 -11.87 -12.66 -2.31
CA LYS A 119 -10.45 -12.34 -2.60
C LYS A 119 -10.22 -10.83 -2.70
N PHE A 120 -11.15 -10.09 -3.30
CA PHE A 120 -11.08 -8.63 -3.35
C PHE A 120 -11.05 -8.03 -1.94
N PHE A 121 -11.97 -8.43 -1.06
CA PHE A 121 -11.99 -7.93 0.32
C PHE A 121 -10.72 -8.31 1.07
N ASP A 122 -10.21 -9.53 0.91
CA ASP A 122 -8.94 -9.95 1.51
C ASP A 122 -7.79 -9.01 1.10
N GLN A 123 -7.70 -8.64 -0.18
CA GLN A 123 -6.67 -7.71 -0.64
C GLN A 123 -6.83 -6.31 -0.09
N VAL A 124 -8.07 -5.79 0.00
CA VAL A 124 -8.30 -4.48 0.63
C VAL A 124 -7.87 -4.51 2.09
N ILE A 125 -8.24 -5.56 2.83
CA ILE A 125 -7.86 -5.75 4.22
C ILE A 125 -6.34 -5.80 4.38
N ASP A 126 -5.65 -6.58 3.54
CA ASP A 126 -4.19 -6.70 3.59
C ASP A 126 -3.48 -5.36 3.36
N LEU A 127 -3.99 -4.56 2.41
CA LEU A 127 -3.44 -3.23 2.15
C LEU A 127 -3.77 -2.21 3.25
N MET A 128 -4.96 -2.31 3.87
CA MET A 128 -5.33 -1.49 5.03
C MET A 128 -4.44 -1.79 6.24
N ASP A 129 -4.29 -3.07 6.58
CA ASP A 129 -3.41 -3.53 7.67
C ASP A 129 -1.96 -3.12 7.42
N PHE A 130 -1.50 -3.19 6.17
CA PHE A 130 -0.15 -2.78 5.83
C PHE A 130 0.05 -1.26 5.96
N ALA A 131 -0.77 -0.47 5.25
CA ALA A 131 -0.53 0.97 5.15
C ALA A 131 -0.75 1.70 6.47
N TYR A 132 -1.85 1.38 7.17
CA TYR A 132 -2.12 1.97 8.47
C TYR A 132 -1.29 1.32 9.58
N GLY A 133 -1.01 0.01 9.50
CA GLY A 133 -0.16 -0.64 10.48
C GLY A 133 1.26 -0.07 10.48
N LEU A 134 1.80 0.31 9.31
CA LEU A 134 3.10 0.97 9.22
C LEU A 134 3.09 2.38 9.86
N ASP A 135 2.06 3.17 9.58
CA ASP A 135 1.87 4.49 10.19
C ASP A 135 1.67 4.39 11.72
N ASP A 136 0.90 3.41 12.19
CA ASP A 136 0.69 3.13 13.61
C ASP A 136 2.02 2.74 14.29
N VAL A 137 2.81 1.86 13.67
CA VAL A 137 4.13 1.45 14.19
C VAL A 137 5.11 2.62 14.31
N GLU A 138 5.18 3.47 13.29
CA GLU A 138 6.05 4.65 13.31
C GLU A 138 5.68 5.57 14.48
N LYS A 139 4.38 5.84 14.66
CA LYS A 139 3.87 6.70 15.74
C LYS A 139 4.07 6.12 17.14
N MET A 140 4.01 4.79 17.28
CA MET A 140 4.28 4.13 18.56
C MET A 140 5.74 4.29 19.00
N GLY A 141 6.69 4.40 18.07
CA GLY A 141 8.09 4.70 18.36
C GLY A 141 8.82 3.64 19.21
N ASN A 142 8.29 2.40 19.26
CA ASN A 142 8.80 1.32 20.11
C ASN A 142 9.65 0.28 19.36
N LEU A 143 9.82 0.42 18.04
CA LEU A 143 10.67 -0.42 17.21
C LEU A 143 11.97 0.32 16.81
N PRO A 144 13.04 -0.40 16.45
CA PRO A 144 14.24 0.23 15.91
C PRO A 144 13.91 1.04 14.64
N ASN A 145 14.39 2.28 14.55
CA ASN A 145 14.15 3.16 13.39
C ASN A 145 14.48 2.49 12.04
N LYS A 146 15.53 1.67 12.01
CA LYS A 146 15.95 0.93 10.81
C LYS A 146 14.90 -0.08 10.32
N THR A 147 14.14 -0.67 11.24
CA THR A 147 13.01 -1.54 10.90
C THR A 147 11.94 -0.76 10.14
N VAL A 148 11.54 0.39 10.69
CA VAL A 148 10.51 1.26 10.10
C VAL A 148 10.97 1.75 8.73
N GLU A 149 12.24 2.16 8.60
CA GLU A 149 12.86 2.53 7.33
C GLU A 149 12.75 1.41 6.28
N TRP A 150 13.08 0.16 6.65
CA TRP A 150 13.01 -0.97 5.73
C TRP A 150 11.58 -1.31 5.32
N TRP A 151 10.60 -1.16 6.21
CA TRP A 151 9.19 -1.35 5.87
C TRP A 151 8.66 -0.23 4.97
N TYR A 152 9.12 1.01 5.13
CA TYR A 152 8.85 2.07 4.15
C TYR A 152 9.48 1.78 2.78
N LEU A 153 10.71 1.26 2.73
CA LEU A 153 11.31 0.79 1.48
C LEU A 153 10.50 -0.36 0.86
N ALA A 154 10.01 -1.29 1.67
CA ALA A 154 9.14 -2.37 1.21
C ALA A 154 7.82 -1.85 0.62
N LYS A 155 7.23 -0.82 1.24
CA LYS A 155 6.04 -0.10 0.74
C LYS A 155 6.30 0.50 -0.63
N GLN A 156 7.42 1.21 -0.80
CA GLN A 156 7.80 1.83 -2.07
C GLN A 156 7.97 0.79 -3.18
N HIS A 157 8.62 -0.35 -2.88
CA HIS A 157 8.72 -1.45 -3.84
C HIS A 157 7.36 -2.03 -4.21
N LEU A 158 6.47 -2.22 -3.23
CA LEU A 158 5.12 -2.73 -3.49
C LEU A 158 4.30 -1.78 -4.38
N GLU A 159 4.38 -0.47 -4.10
CA GLU A 159 3.75 0.58 -4.92
C GLU A 159 4.33 0.62 -6.33
N ALA A 160 5.64 0.46 -6.47
CA ALA A 160 6.30 0.37 -7.77
C ALA A 160 5.81 -0.84 -8.57
N ALA A 161 5.67 -2.01 -7.93
CA ALA A 161 5.10 -3.20 -8.58
C ALA A 161 3.67 -2.94 -9.08
N ALA A 162 2.82 -2.33 -8.24
CA ALA A 162 1.45 -1.95 -8.63
C ALA A 162 1.44 -0.95 -9.79
N ALA A 163 2.24 0.11 -9.71
CA ALA A 163 2.33 1.13 -10.77
C ALA A 163 2.79 0.56 -12.11
N ILE A 164 3.75 -0.38 -12.10
CA ILE A 164 4.21 -1.05 -13.32
C ILE A 164 3.09 -1.92 -13.93
N LEU A 165 2.33 -2.65 -13.12
CA LEU A 165 1.19 -3.44 -13.61
C LEU A 165 0.05 -2.58 -14.17
N LEU A 166 -0.18 -1.41 -13.57
CA LEU A 166 -1.23 -0.48 -13.99
C LEU A 166 -0.84 0.35 -15.24
N GLY A 167 0.45 0.60 -15.48
CA GLY A 167 0.92 1.52 -16.52
C GLY A 167 1.73 0.87 -17.65
N SER A 168 3.02 0.64 -17.42
CA SER A 168 4.02 0.36 -18.47
C SER A 168 4.29 -1.13 -18.73
N PHE A 169 3.74 -2.02 -17.89
CA PHE A 169 3.83 -3.47 -17.96
C PHE A 169 5.25 -4.03 -18.22
N ASN A 170 6.08 -4.04 -17.17
CA ASN A 170 7.39 -4.71 -17.16
C ASN A 170 7.40 -5.89 -16.16
N LYS A 171 7.29 -7.12 -16.68
CA LYS A 171 7.17 -8.36 -15.88
C LYS A 171 8.31 -8.58 -14.89
N TYR A 172 9.56 -8.34 -15.29
CA TYR A 172 10.72 -8.62 -14.44
C TYR A 172 10.86 -7.57 -13.34
N ALA A 173 10.52 -6.33 -13.64
CA ALA A 173 10.50 -5.26 -12.65
C ALA A 173 9.41 -5.52 -11.58
N VAL A 174 8.23 -6.03 -11.96
CA VAL A 174 7.19 -6.43 -10.99
C VAL A 174 7.71 -7.53 -10.06
N ILE A 175 8.25 -8.61 -10.62
CA ILE A 175 8.81 -9.72 -9.85
C ILE A 175 9.89 -9.23 -8.88
N GLN A 176 10.83 -8.42 -9.37
CA GLN A 176 11.91 -7.85 -8.54
C GLN A 176 11.35 -7.09 -7.35
N ASN A 177 10.40 -6.19 -7.59
CA ASN A 177 9.80 -5.37 -6.56
C ASN A 177 9.02 -6.21 -5.53
N CYS A 178 8.26 -7.21 -5.97
CA CYS A 178 7.58 -8.16 -5.08
C CYS A 178 8.57 -8.92 -4.18
N CYS A 179 9.66 -9.44 -4.75
CA CYS A 179 10.69 -10.15 -3.99
C CYS A 179 11.42 -9.25 -2.99
N LEU A 180 11.81 -8.03 -3.40
CA LEU A 180 12.49 -7.07 -2.52
C LEU A 180 11.59 -6.60 -1.38
N SER A 181 10.33 -6.26 -1.68
CA SER A 181 9.35 -5.90 -0.66
C SER A 181 9.19 -7.02 0.38
N THR A 182 9.01 -8.26 -0.09
CA THR A 182 8.92 -9.46 0.77
C THR A 182 10.17 -9.66 1.64
N GLU A 183 11.36 -9.52 1.06
CA GLU A 183 12.63 -9.67 1.79
C GLU A 183 12.77 -8.61 2.88
N LEU A 184 12.50 -7.34 2.55
CA LEU A 184 12.60 -6.21 3.48
C LEU A 184 11.60 -6.32 4.62
N LEU A 185 10.38 -6.78 4.35
CA LEU A 185 9.37 -7.02 5.38
C LEU A 185 9.84 -8.08 6.38
N LEU A 186 10.24 -9.26 5.88
CA LEU A 186 10.68 -10.38 6.72
C LEU A 186 11.93 -10.05 7.54
N LYS A 187 12.91 -9.37 6.94
CA LYS A 187 14.12 -8.94 7.64
C LYS A 187 13.84 -7.81 8.63
N GLY A 188 12.97 -6.86 8.28
CA GLY A 188 12.49 -5.85 9.22
C GLY A 188 11.82 -6.48 10.44
N SER A 189 11.02 -7.54 10.27
CA SER A 189 10.44 -8.28 11.39
C SER A 189 11.50 -8.91 12.30
N LEU A 190 12.59 -9.43 11.73
CA LEU A 190 13.70 -9.98 12.51
C LEU A 190 14.46 -8.87 13.26
N MET A 191 14.66 -7.70 12.64
CA MET A 191 15.23 -6.53 13.31
C MET A 191 14.37 -6.04 14.48
N ALA A 192 13.04 -6.00 14.32
CA ALA A 192 12.11 -5.69 15.40
C ALA A 192 12.22 -6.66 16.59
N LYS A 193 12.75 -7.87 16.35
CA LYS A 193 12.96 -8.91 17.37
C LYS A 193 14.42 -9.01 17.83
N GLY A 194 15.26 -8.05 17.47
CA GLY A 194 16.62 -7.88 17.99
C GLY A 194 17.73 -8.51 17.16
N VAL A 195 17.44 -9.02 15.96
CA VAL A 195 18.50 -9.46 15.03
C VAL A 195 19.14 -8.23 14.38
N ASP A 196 20.45 -8.08 14.49
CA ASP A 196 21.14 -6.90 13.98
C ASP A 196 21.25 -6.86 12.44
N GLU A 197 21.34 -5.65 11.89
CA GLU A 197 21.39 -5.41 10.44
C GLU A 197 22.60 -6.10 9.77
N GLU A 198 23.75 -6.15 10.44
CA GLU A 198 24.96 -6.78 9.89
C GLU A 198 24.74 -8.29 9.70
N THR A 199 24.12 -8.95 10.67
CA THR A 199 23.72 -10.36 10.59
C THR A 199 22.74 -10.60 9.45
N LEU A 200 21.79 -9.69 9.20
CA LEU A 200 20.81 -9.80 8.12
C LEU A 200 21.37 -9.47 6.73
N ALA A 201 22.42 -8.65 6.67
CA ALA A 201 23.14 -8.30 5.45
C ALA A 201 24.18 -9.36 5.04
N ASN A 202 24.66 -10.15 6.01
CA ASN A 202 25.74 -11.11 5.80
C ASN A 202 25.31 -12.30 4.91
N LYS A 203 26.04 -12.47 3.80
CA LYS A 203 25.93 -13.65 2.92
C LYS A 203 26.80 -14.79 3.46
N LYS A 204 26.40 -16.03 3.10
CA LYS A 204 27.04 -17.32 3.43
C LYS A 204 28.54 -17.22 3.80
N PRO A 205 28.98 -17.93 4.85
CA PRO A 205 30.39 -18.03 5.17
C PRO A 205 31.20 -18.50 3.96
N LYS A 206 32.23 -17.74 3.59
CA LYS A 206 33.11 -18.03 2.44
C LYS A 206 33.98 -19.27 2.65
N ASN A 207 34.13 -19.74 3.90
CA ASN A 207 35.05 -20.82 4.28
C ASN A 207 34.33 -21.93 5.07
N GLU A 208 34.82 -23.17 4.93
CA GLU A 208 34.27 -24.35 5.62
C GLU A 208 34.30 -24.31 7.15
N LYS A 209 35.22 -23.54 7.73
CA LYS A 209 35.36 -23.39 9.19
C LYS A 209 34.26 -22.52 9.83
N ASP A 210 33.57 -21.70 9.04
CA ASP A 210 32.50 -20.81 9.51
C ASP A 210 31.09 -21.37 9.23
N LYS A 211 30.97 -22.55 8.57
CA LYS A 211 29.69 -23.21 8.24
C LYS A 211 28.84 -23.52 9.48
N ASN A 212 29.45 -23.70 10.65
CA ASN A 212 28.76 -24.18 11.84
C ASN A 212 28.25 -23.06 12.77
N LYS A 213 28.42 -21.77 12.42
CA LYS A 213 28.14 -20.66 13.37
C LYS A 213 27.38 -19.43 12.84
N LYS A 214 27.15 -19.27 11.54
CA LYS A 214 26.38 -18.12 11.02
C LYS A 214 25.08 -18.57 10.36
N GLU A 215 23.96 -18.16 10.94
CA GLU A 215 22.63 -18.33 10.38
C GLU A 215 22.53 -17.62 9.02
N ASP A 216 22.10 -18.33 7.96
CA ASP A 216 22.00 -17.75 6.60
C ASP A 216 20.73 -16.88 6.49
N TYR A 217 20.87 -15.55 6.58
CA TYR A 217 19.81 -14.57 6.35
C TYR A 217 19.84 -13.99 4.93
N GLY A 218 20.45 -14.70 3.97
CA GLY A 218 20.49 -14.31 2.57
C GLY A 218 19.11 -14.22 1.91
N HIS A 219 19.09 -14.10 0.59
CA HIS A 219 17.87 -13.82 -0.21
C HIS A 219 16.88 -15.00 -0.33
N ASN A 220 17.00 -16.04 0.50
CA ASN A 220 16.08 -17.18 0.47
C ASN A 220 14.83 -16.85 1.29
N LEU A 221 13.78 -16.40 0.60
CA LEU A 221 12.52 -16.00 1.23
C LEU A 221 11.88 -17.13 2.07
N LYS A 222 11.98 -18.40 1.66
CA LYS A 222 11.42 -19.52 2.44
C LYS A 222 12.12 -19.67 3.79
N ASN A 223 13.45 -19.51 3.80
CA ASN A 223 14.24 -19.55 5.02
C ASN A 223 13.91 -18.36 5.92
N LEU A 224 13.77 -17.17 5.33
CA LEU A 224 13.37 -15.97 6.07
C LEU A 224 11.98 -16.15 6.72
N VAL A 225 10.97 -16.69 6.01
CA VAL A 225 9.66 -16.98 6.62
C VAL A 225 9.78 -17.89 7.82
N ASN A 226 10.53 -18.99 7.72
CA ASN A 226 10.70 -19.92 8.84
C ASN A 226 11.32 -19.22 10.06
N LYS A 227 12.42 -18.49 9.85
CA LYS A 227 13.07 -17.75 10.92
C LYS A 227 12.15 -16.69 11.52
N THR A 228 11.49 -15.89 10.70
CA THR A 228 10.55 -14.87 11.18
C THR A 228 9.41 -15.50 11.99
N ALA A 229 8.88 -16.65 11.57
CA ALA A 229 7.84 -17.38 12.30
C ALA A 229 8.33 -17.94 13.65
N ASP A 230 9.61 -18.31 13.75
CA ASP A 230 10.19 -18.78 15.03
C ASP A 230 10.23 -17.64 16.08
N TYR A 231 10.27 -16.37 15.65
CA TYR A 231 10.17 -15.18 16.52
C TYR A 231 8.75 -14.61 16.65
N LEU A 232 7.81 -15.03 15.80
CA LEU A 232 6.43 -14.53 15.72
C LEU A 232 5.44 -15.71 15.74
N PRO A 233 5.07 -16.24 16.92
CA PRO A 233 4.27 -17.47 17.01
C PRO A 233 2.84 -17.33 16.45
N ASN A 234 2.30 -16.11 16.37
CA ASN A 234 0.97 -15.83 15.83
C ASN A 234 0.98 -15.62 14.30
N LEU A 235 2.15 -15.66 13.67
CA LEU A 235 2.29 -15.51 12.23
C LEU A 235 1.74 -16.74 11.51
N ASN A 236 0.95 -16.55 10.45
CA ASN A 236 0.44 -17.66 9.64
C ASN A 236 1.55 -18.27 8.76
N ARG A 237 2.43 -19.07 9.38
CA ARG A 237 3.62 -19.68 8.76
C ARG A 237 3.27 -20.51 7.53
N GLU A 238 2.21 -21.31 7.60
CA GLU A 238 1.80 -22.19 6.49
C GLU A 238 1.43 -21.37 5.25
N THR A 239 0.57 -20.37 5.43
CA THR A 239 0.12 -19.52 4.32
C THR A 239 1.27 -18.68 3.77
N LEU A 240 2.11 -18.10 4.63
CA LEU A 240 3.30 -17.36 4.20
C LEU A 240 4.26 -18.23 3.39
N LEU A 241 4.54 -19.45 3.84
CA LEU A 241 5.36 -20.39 3.08
C LEU A 241 4.73 -20.72 1.73
N PHE A 242 3.42 -20.95 1.69
CA PHE A 242 2.70 -21.23 0.45
C PHE A 242 2.80 -20.08 -0.56
N VAL A 243 2.57 -18.83 -0.14
CA VAL A 243 2.60 -17.67 -1.05
C VAL A 243 4.02 -17.33 -1.50
N VAL A 244 5.01 -17.44 -0.61
CA VAL A 244 6.42 -17.17 -0.92
C VAL A 244 7.00 -18.20 -1.88
N GLN A 245 6.56 -19.47 -1.79
CA GLN A 245 6.96 -20.52 -2.72
C GLN A 245 6.51 -20.26 -4.16
N GLN A 246 5.49 -19.43 -4.36
CA GLN A 246 4.99 -19.07 -5.68
C GLN A 246 5.76 -17.91 -6.30
N LEU A 247 6.46 -17.09 -5.50
CA LEU A 247 7.34 -16.06 -6.03
C LEU A 247 8.51 -16.73 -6.77
N PRO A 248 8.81 -16.33 -8.01
CA PRO A 248 9.91 -16.93 -8.75
C PRO A 248 11.25 -16.55 -8.12
N ASP A 249 12.26 -17.40 -8.34
CA ASP A 249 13.64 -17.06 -7.96
C ASP A 249 14.11 -15.86 -8.79
N TYR A 250 14.16 -14.69 -8.16
CA TYR A 250 14.50 -13.43 -8.82
C TYR A 250 15.89 -13.48 -9.49
N VAL A 251 16.86 -14.17 -8.90
CA VAL A 251 18.22 -14.23 -9.46
C VAL A 251 18.21 -15.05 -10.74
N LYS A 252 17.52 -16.18 -10.76
CA LYS A 252 17.43 -17.06 -11.95
C LYS A 252 16.54 -16.47 -13.04
N SER A 253 15.40 -15.90 -12.67
CA SER A 253 14.40 -15.37 -13.61
C SER A 253 14.89 -14.19 -14.45
N ARG A 254 15.96 -13.48 -14.05
CA ARG A 254 16.58 -12.41 -14.86
C ARG A 254 17.40 -12.90 -16.05
N TYR A 255 17.97 -14.10 -15.95
CA TYR A 255 18.87 -14.64 -16.97
C TYR A 255 18.19 -15.67 -17.87
N GLU A 256 16.98 -16.11 -17.50
CA GLU A 256 16.17 -17.02 -18.29
C GLU A 256 14.88 -16.33 -18.76
N ALA A 257 14.61 -16.42 -20.06
CA ALA A 257 13.40 -15.88 -20.68
C ALA A 257 12.16 -16.70 -20.27
N GLN A 258 11.73 -16.59 -19.01
CA GLN A 258 10.52 -17.24 -18.52
C GLN A 258 9.26 -16.48 -19.01
N LYS A 259 8.25 -17.25 -19.41
CA LYS A 259 6.94 -16.74 -19.80
C LYS A 259 6.07 -16.63 -18.55
N PHE A 260 5.86 -15.40 -18.08
CA PHE A 260 4.88 -15.09 -17.04
C PHE A 260 3.68 -14.43 -17.71
N SER A 261 2.49 -14.96 -17.43
CA SER A 261 1.23 -14.31 -17.79
C SER A 261 0.97 -13.12 -16.87
N ARG A 262 0.07 -12.24 -17.29
CA ARG A 262 -0.46 -11.16 -16.44
C ARG A 262 -1.13 -11.69 -15.17
N LEU A 263 -1.83 -12.82 -15.28
CA LEU A 263 -2.38 -13.55 -14.14
C LEU A 263 -1.31 -13.95 -13.11
N ASP A 264 -0.17 -14.46 -13.57
CA ASP A 264 0.94 -14.82 -12.68
C ASP A 264 1.47 -13.60 -11.94
N LEU A 265 1.67 -12.49 -12.65
CA LEU A 265 2.17 -11.25 -12.06
C LEU A 265 1.18 -10.64 -11.07
N GLY A 266 -0.12 -10.66 -11.38
CA GLY A 266 -1.17 -10.24 -10.45
C GLY A 266 -1.19 -11.10 -9.20
N LYS A 267 -1.00 -12.41 -9.34
CA LYS A 267 -0.87 -13.33 -8.21
C LYS A 267 0.34 -13.01 -7.36
N PHE A 268 1.51 -12.73 -7.96
CA PHE A 268 2.70 -12.35 -7.21
C PHE A 268 2.49 -11.06 -6.41
N LEU A 269 1.89 -10.04 -7.04
CA LEU A 269 1.56 -8.79 -6.35
C LEU A 269 0.61 -9.04 -5.18
N MET A 270 -0.52 -9.72 -5.42
CA MET A 270 -1.53 -9.99 -4.39
C MET A 270 -0.97 -10.83 -3.23
N ASN A 271 -0.08 -11.78 -3.53
CA ASN A 271 0.65 -12.54 -2.51
C ASN A 271 1.55 -11.62 -1.67
N THR A 272 2.28 -10.69 -2.29
CA THR A 272 3.12 -9.73 -1.56
C THR A 272 2.28 -8.75 -0.73
N GLN A 273 1.11 -8.31 -1.22
CA GLN A 273 0.16 -7.51 -0.45
C GLN A 273 -0.29 -8.27 0.81
N TYR A 274 -0.65 -9.55 0.67
CA TYR A 274 -0.97 -10.42 1.81
C TYR A 274 0.19 -10.53 2.82
N ILE A 275 1.41 -10.80 2.36
CA ILE A 275 2.60 -10.87 3.25
C ILE A 275 2.78 -9.56 4.02
N SER A 276 2.56 -8.42 3.36
CA SER A 276 2.70 -7.09 3.95
C SER A 276 1.69 -6.86 5.07
N GLY A 277 0.41 -7.17 4.82
CA GLY A 277 -0.64 -7.08 5.85
C GLY A 277 -0.39 -8.04 7.00
N GLU A 278 -0.06 -9.30 6.70
CA GLU A 278 0.19 -10.34 7.71
C GLU A 278 1.35 -9.99 8.66
N ILE A 279 2.43 -9.42 8.13
CA ILE A 279 3.56 -8.99 8.94
C ILE A 279 3.19 -7.79 9.82
N LEU A 280 2.57 -6.75 9.26
CA LEU A 280 2.28 -5.53 10.04
C LEU A 280 1.21 -5.74 11.13
N ARG A 281 0.30 -6.71 10.99
CA ARG A 281 -0.59 -7.14 12.08
C ARG A 281 0.15 -7.63 13.33
N GLN A 282 1.36 -8.15 13.19
CA GLN A 282 2.13 -8.66 14.33
C GLN A 282 2.80 -7.55 15.16
N PHE A 283 2.83 -6.33 14.63
CA PHE A 283 3.55 -5.20 15.23
C PHE A 283 2.68 -3.98 15.48
N SER A 284 1.57 -3.84 14.74
CA SER A 284 0.58 -2.79 14.97
C SER A 284 -0.53 -3.27 15.90
N ASN A 285 -1.22 -2.33 16.57
CA ASN A 285 -2.43 -2.64 17.34
C ASN A 285 -3.68 -2.79 16.44
N ARG A 286 -3.49 -2.81 15.11
CA ARG A 286 -4.54 -2.84 14.11
C ARG A 286 -4.63 -4.22 13.50
N ASN A 287 -5.86 -4.72 13.40
CA ASN A 287 -6.17 -5.95 12.70
C ASN A 287 -7.51 -5.81 11.98
N CYS A 288 -7.47 -5.16 10.82
CA CYS A 288 -8.61 -5.02 9.92
C CYS A 288 -9.19 -6.39 9.52
N ARG A 289 -8.36 -7.44 9.47
CA ARG A 289 -8.81 -8.80 9.14
C ARG A 289 -9.72 -9.40 10.22
N GLU A 290 -9.37 -9.23 11.49
CA GLU A 290 -10.23 -9.64 12.61
C GLU A 290 -11.45 -8.72 12.78
N ASP A 291 -11.26 -7.41 12.57
CA ASP A 291 -12.33 -6.41 12.71
C ASP A 291 -13.35 -6.49 11.55
N PHE A 292 -13.05 -7.17 10.44
CA PHE A 292 -13.92 -7.22 9.27
C PHE A 292 -15.18 -8.06 9.53
N ILE A 293 -16.31 -7.38 9.75
CA ILE A 293 -17.59 -8.03 9.98
C ILE A 293 -18.15 -8.57 8.66
N THR A 294 -18.47 -9.85 8.64
CA THR A 294 -19.31 -10.47 7.61
C THR A 294 -20.70 -10.68 8.18
N MET A 295 -21.64 -9.74 7.97
CA MET A 295 -23.02 -10.00 8.40
C MET A 295 -23.62 -11.10 7.52
N SER A 296 -23.94 -12.24 8.14
CA SER A 296 -24.44 -13.45 7.50
C SER A 296 -25.94 -13.36 7.20
N ASN A 297 -26.34 -12.48 6.27
CA ASN A 297 -27.75 -12.38 5.87
C ASN A 297 -28.12 -13.38 4.77
N GLY A 298 -27.56 -14.60 4.74
CA GLY A 298 -27.94 -15.72 3.84
C GLY A 298 -27.84 -15.48 2.31
N ASN A 299 -27.71 -14.22 1.89
CA ASN A 299 -27.61 -13.71 0.54
C ASN A 299 -26.27 -13.00 0.41
N TRP A 300 -25.68 -13.13 -0.77
CA TRP A 300 -24.45 -12.42 -1.14
C TRP A 300 -24.73 -10.92 -1.30
N ASP A 301 -24.78 -10.21 -0.17
CA ASP A 301 -25.01 -8.77 -0.09
C ASP A 301 -23.72 -8.04 0.32
N LEU A 302 -23.25 -7.18 -0.58
CA LEU A 302 -21.98 -6.46 -0.47
C LEU A 302 -22.12 -5.14 0.28
N THR A 303 -23.35 -4.70 0.55
CA THR A 303 -23.65 -3.42 1.19
C THR A 303 -23.34 -3.42 2.70
N TYR A 304 -23.07 -4.59 3.29
CA TYR A 304 -22.88 -4.77 4.74
C TYR A 304 -21.47 -5.19 5.17
N ARG A 305 -20.47 -5.07 4.28
CA ARG A 305 -19.07 -5.37 4.62
C ARG A 305 -18.32 -4.08 4.94
N THR A 306 -18.47 -3.64 6.19
CA THR A 306 -17.86 -2.42 6.70
C THR A 306 -16.89 -2.70 7.83
N PHE A 307 -15.81 -1.92 7.95
CA PHE A 307 -15.06 -1.87 9.20
C PHE A 307 -15.97 -1.33 10.33
N PRO A 308 -15.88 -1.88 11.55
CA PRO A 308 -16.73 -1.46 12.66
C PRO A 308 -16.47 0.01 13.01
N LYS A 309 -17.55 0.72 13.38
CA LYS A 309 -17.41 1.96 14.15
C LYS A 309 -16.92 1.54 15.55
N LYS A 310 -15.65 1.79 15.87
CA LYS A 310 -15.20 1.84 17.27
C LYS A 310 -15.70 3.14 17.87
#